data_AF-A0A2A5AKK6-F1
#
_entry.id   AF-A0A2A5AKK6-F1
#
_cell.length_a   1.000
_cell.length_b   1.000
_cell.length_c   1.000
_cell.angle_alpha   90.00
_cell.angle_beta   90.00
_cell.angle_gamma   90.00
#
_symmetry.space_group_name_H-M   'P 1'
#
loop_
_entity.id
_entity.type
_entity.pdbx_description
1 polymer ?
#
loop_
_entity_poly.entity_id
_entity_poly.type
_entity_poly.pdbx_seq_one_letter_code
_entity_poly.pdbx_strand_id
1 'polypeptide(L)'
;MINSQEIFNNSWDRIDAHQDAFLTLFYQNFLDSSDEIKELFENVEMQNQKKMLRMSLLYLISYASSQLPTSSLKKLTQVHKKLNIRKDQYDLWMDTLIKTIQSLDPKFNNKVEQAWRFTFKSGLDFMKESS
;
A
#
# COMPACT_ATOMS: atom_id res chain seq x y z
N MET A 1 25.87 2.14 8.77
CA MET A 1 24.77 1.50 8.01
C MET A 1 23.54 2.36 8.18
N ILE A 2 22.88 2.74 7.09
CA ILE A 2 21.63 3.48 7.16
C ILE A 2 20.52 2.48 7.51
N ASN A 3 19.76 2.73 8.57
CA ASN A 3 18.68 1.85 9.01
C ASN A 3 17.42 2.08 8.14
N SER A 4 17.14 1.15 7.23
CA SER A 4 15.96 1.22 6.33
C SER A 4 14.65 1.29 7.11
N GLN A 5 14.56 0.58 8.25
CA GLN A 5 13.38 0.62 9.11
C GLN A 5 13.17 2.00 9.72
N GLU A 6 14.23 2.67 10.15
CA GLU A 6 14.15 4.03 10.70
C GLU A 6 13.71 5.04 9.63
N ILE A 7 14.23 4.93 8.41
CA ILE A 7 13.80 5.77 7.28
C ILE A 7 12.31 5.57 7.00
N PHE A 8 11.88 4.31 6.94
CA PHE A 8 10.48 3.96 6.74
C PHE A 8 9.60 4.57 7.83
N ASN A 9 9.92 4.33 9.10
CA ASN A 9 9.14 4.84 10.24
C ASN A 9 9.05 6.37 10.21
N ASN A 10 10.17 7.07 9.97
CA ASN A 10 10.18 8.52 9.89
C ASN A 10 9.30 9.05 8.74
N SER A 11 9.28 8.37 7.59
CA SER A 11 8.42 8.74 6.46
C SER A 11 6.95 8.41 6.75
N TRP A 12 6.68 7.23 7.32
CA TRP A 12 5.36 6.81 7.79
C TRP A 12 4.76 7.86 8.72
N ASP A 13 5.47 8.33 9.74
CA ASP A 13 4.95 9.32 10.70
C ASP A 13 4.54 10.63 10.02
N ARG A 14 5.29 11.10 9.02
CA ARG A 14 4.95 12.32 8.26
C ARG A 14 3.71 12.12 7.39
N ILE A 15 3.60 10.96 6.75
CA ILE A 15 2.43 10.62 5.93
C ILE A 15 1.19 10.41 6.81
N ASP A 16 1.34 9.76 7.96
CA ASP A 16 0.26 9.48 8.90
C ASP A 16 -0.31 10.76 9.52
N ALA A 17 0.54 11.75 9.79
CA ALA A 17 0.11 13.08 10.24
C ALA A 17 -0.82 13.80 9.24
N HIS A 18 -0.81 13.40 7.97
CA HIS A 18 -1.65 13.94 6.89
C HIS A 18 -2.49 12.85 6.21
N GLN A 19 -2.97 11.88 7.00
CA GLN A 19 -3.66 10.68 6.53
C GLN A 19 -4.75 10.95 5.49
N ASP A 20 -5.67 11.89 5.73
CA ASP A 20 -6.81 12.10 4.83
C ASP A 20 -6.39 12.60 3.45
N ALA A 21 -5.40 13.49 3.40
CA ALA A 21 -4.79 13.97 2.16
C ALA A 21 -4.08 12.82 1.43
N PHE A 22 -3.33 12.00 2.17
CA PHE A 22 -2.65 10.82 1.64
C PHE A 22 -3.61 9.80 1.03
N LEU A 23 -4.65 9.38 1.77
CA LEU A 23 -5.62 8.40 1.29
C LEU A 23 -6.41 8.92 0.09
N THR A 24 -6.74 10.22 0.08
CA THR A 24 -7.44 10.85 -1.04
C THR A 24 -6.56 10.89 -2.29
N LEU A 25 -5.33 11.39 -2.17
CA LEU A 25 -4.41 11.46 -3.30
C LEU A 25 -4.01 10.08 -3.81
N PHE A 26 -3.84 9.10 -2.93
CA PHE A 26 -3.57 7.72 -3.31
C PHE A 26 -4.66 7.19 -4.25
N TYR A 27 -5.93 7.30 -3.87
CA TYR A 27 -7.02 6.78 -4.70
C TYR A 27 -7.19 7.57 -5.99
N GLN A 28 -6.99 8.88 -5.98
CA GLN A 28 -6.95 9.66 -7.22
C GLN A 28 -5.90 9.10 -8.18
N ASN A 29 -4.66 8.97 -7.71
CA ASN A 29 -3.57 8.42 -8.52
C ASN A 29 -3.82 6.97 -8.96
N PHE A 30 -4.43 6.14 -8.10
CA PHE A 30 -4.65 4.72 -8.38
C PHE A 30 -5.74 4.50 -9.42
N LEU A 31 -6.86 5.22 -9.30
CA LEU A 31 -7.96 5.15 -10.26
C LEU A 31 -7.55 5.74 -11.62
N ASP A 32 -6.65 6.72 -11.63
CA ASP A 32 -6.09 7.29 -12.87
C ASP A 32 -4.98 6.43 -13.49
N SER A 33 -4.53 5.37 -12.81
CA SER A 33 -3.40 4.56 -13.26
C SER A 33 -3.74 3.52 -14.33
N SER A 34 -5.02 3.13 -14.42
CA SER A 34 -5.51 2.13 -15.38
C SER A 34 -7.04 2.13 -15.41
N ASP A 35 -7.64 2.04 -16.60
CA ASP A 35 -9.09 1.90 -16.76
C ASP A 35 -9.61 0.63 -16.07
N GLU A 36 -8.85 -0.47 -16.11
CA GLU A 36 -9.23 -1.70 -15.42
C GLU A 36 -9.24 -1.53 -13.89
N ILE A 37 -8.26 -0.80 -13.34
CA ILE A 37 -8.28 -0.48 -11.91
C ILE A 37 -9.51 0.37 -11.60
N LYS A 38 -9.79 1.39 -12.42
CA LYS A 38 -10.97 2.23 -12.25
C LYS A 38 -12.28 1.42 -12.24
N GLU A 39 -12.44 0.48 -13.17
CA GLU A 39 -13.59 -0.43 -13.26
C GLU A 39 -13.78 -1.26 -11.98
N LEU A 40 -12.70 -1.76 -11.37
CA LEU A 40 -12.75 -2.52 -10.11
C LEU A 40 -13.36 -1.72 -8.94
N PHE A 41 -13.34 -0.39 -9.01
CA PHE A 41 -13.83 0.50 -7.95
C PHE A 41 -15.14 1.22 -8.28
N GLU A 42 -15.75 1.02 -9.46
CA GLU A 42 -16.95 1.77 -9.89
C GLU A 42 -18.13 1.68 -8.90
N ASN A 43 -18.30 0.52 -8.26
CA ASN A 43 -19.38 0.26 -7.32
C ASN A 43 -18.89 0.18 -5.86
N VAL A 44 -17.71 0.72 -5.58
CA VAL A 44 -17.08 0.68 -4.25
C VAL A 44 -17.35 1.98 -3.49
N GLU A 45 -17.83 1.86 -2.25
CA GLU A 45 -18.01 3.02 -1.38
C GLU A 45 -16.63 3.50 -0.89
N MET A 46 -16.19 4.65 -1.41
CA MET A 46 -14.82 5.10 -1.28
C MET A 46 -14.44 5.55 0.14
N GLN A 47 -15.39 5.98 0.98
CA GLN A 47 -15.07 6.32 2.37
C GLN A 47 -14.67 5.08 3.18
N ASN A 48 -15.38 3.97 2.99
CA ASN A 48 -15.03 2.68 3.56
C ASN A 48 -13.73 2.15 2.95
N GLN A 49 -13.54 2.33 1.64
CA GLN A 49 -12.35 1.85 0.96
C GLN A 49 -11.06 2.55 1.42
N LYS A 50 -11.12 3.86 1.70
CA LYS A 50 -10.01 4.61 2.35
C LYS A 50 -9.66 4.05 3.72
N LYS A 51 -10.65 3.69 4.54
CA LYS A 51 -10.41 3.02 5.84
C LYS A 51 -9.75 1.66 5.63
N MET A 52 -10.21 0.89 4.66
CA MET A 52 -9.64 -0.42 4.32
C MET A 52 -8.18 -0.31 3.87
N LEU A 53 -7.83 0.71 3.07
CA LEU A 53 -6.45 0.98 2.68
C LEU A 53 -5.55 1.26 3.88
N ARG A 54 -6.00 2.10 4.83
CA ARG A 54 -5.22 2.32 6.06
C ARG A 54 -4.95 1.01 6.79
N MET A 55 -5.99 0.20 6.96
CA MET A 55 -5.87 -1.08 7.66
C MET A 55 -4.92 -2.04 6.92
N SER A 56 -4.98 -2.09 5.58
CA SER A 56 -4.09 -2.95 4.80
C SER A 56 -2.62 -2.52 4.92
N LEU A 57 -2.33 -1.22 4.97
CA LEU A 57 -0.98 -0.71 5.21
C LEU A 57 -0.46 -1.17 6.59
N LEU A 58 -1.28 -1.06 7.64
CA LEU A 58 -0.92 -1.53 8.98
C LEU A 58 -0.69 -3.05 9.01
N TYR A 59 -1.47 -3.83 8.25
CA TYR A 59 -1.25 -5.27 8.13
C TYR A 59 0.08 -5.59 7.46
N LEU A 60 0.45 -4.86 6.41
CA LEU A 60 1.75 -5.02 5.73
C LEU A 60 2.92 -4.63 6.66
N ILE A 61 2.79 -3.55 7.43
CA ILE A 61 3.80 -3.15 8.44
C ILE A 61 3.96 -4.24 9.50
N SER A 62 2.86 -4.73 10.05
CA SER A 62 2.88 -5.81 11.04
C SER A 62 3.50 -7.09 10.49
N TYR A 63 3.21 -7.42 9.22
CA TYR A 63 3.80 -8.56 8.53
C TYR A 63 5.30 -8.38 8.31
N ALA A 64 5.76 -7.19 7.92
CA ALA A 64 7.18 -6.90 7.70
C ALA A 64 8.03 -7.22 8.94
N SER A 65 7.51 -6.92 10.14
CA SER A 65 8.21 -7.19 11.40
C SER A 65 8.08 -8.64 11.88
N SER A 66 6.90 -9.26 11.73
CA SER A 66 6.62 -10.57 12.34
C SER A 66 6.80 -11.76 11.40
N GLN A 67 6.69 -11.53 10.09
CA GLN A 67 6.56 -12.56 9.05
C GLN A 67 5.43 -13.58 9.32
N LEU A 68 4.47 -13.21 10.17
CA LEU A 68 3.33 -14.04 10.53
C LEU A 68 2.04 -13.40 10.00
N PRO A 69 1.33 -14.05 9.06
CA PRO A 69 0.13 -13.46 8.48
C PRO A 69 -1.02 -13.49 9.49
N THR A 70 -1.52 -12.30 9.82
CA THR A 70 -2.71 -12.15 10.66
C THR A 70 -3.95 -12.74 9.98
N SER A 71 -4.99 -13.03 10.76
CA SER A 71 -6.27 -13.49 10.21
C SER A 71 -6.87 -12.45 9.24
N SER A 72 -6.65 -11.16 9.48
CA SER A 72 -7.10 -10.08 8.59
C SER A 72 -6.33 -10.05 7.27
N LEU A 73 -5.00 -10.21 7.29
CA LEU A 73 -4.20 -10.27 6.06
C LEU A 73 -4.59 -11.50 5.23
N LYS A 74 -4.80 -12.65 5.86
CA LYS A 74 -5.32 -13.86 5.18
C LYS A 74 -6.71 -13.66 4.58
N LYS A 75 -7.61 -12.95 5.26
CA LYS A 75 -8.94 -12.63 4.69
C LYS A 75 -8.80 -11.70 3.48
N LEU A 76 -7.92 -10.70 3.56
CA LEU A 76 -7.66 -9.78 2.46
C LEU A 76 -7.14 -10.51 1.21
N THR A 77 -6.22 -11.48 1.38
CA THR A 77 -5.76 -12.30 0.23
C THR A 77 -6.90 -13.10 -0.40
N GLN A 78 -7.81 -13.67 0.39
CA GLN A 78 -8.98 -14.37 -0.15
C GLN A 78 -9.93 -13.44 -0.91
N VAL A 79 -10.08 -12.19 -0.47
CA VAL A 79 -10.88 -11.19 -1.20
C VAL A 79 -10.22 -10.86 -2.54
N HIS A 80 -8.93 -10.56 -2.55
CA HIS A 80 -8.21 -10.25 -3.79
C HIS A 80 -8.20 -11.42 -4.77
N LYS A 81 -8.07 -12.65 -4.27
CA LYS A 81 -8.19 -13.86 -5.09
C LYS A 81 -9.54 -13.96 -5.79
N LYS A 82 -10.64 -13.71 -5.05
CA LYS A 82 -12.00 -13.73 -5.63
C LYS A 82 -12.22 -12.64 -6.69
N LEU A 83 -11.51 -11.52 -6.55
CA LEU A 83 -11.53 -10.41 -7.51
C LEU A 83 -10.55 -10.63 -8.68
N ASN A 84 -9.83 -11.76 -8.71
CA ASN A 84 -8.82 -12.09 -9.72
C ASN A 84 -7.75 -11.00 -9.89
N ILE A 85 -7.33 -10.38 -8.78
CA ILE A 85 -6.29 -9.35 -8.81
C ILE A 85 -4.98 -9.96 -9.29
N ARG A 86 -4.45 -9.43 -10.39
CA ARG A 86 -3.24 -9.95 -11.02
C ARG A 86 -1.97 -9.41 -10.37
N LYS A 87 -0.86 -10.11 -10.57
CA LYS A 87 0.45 -9.77 -9.99
C LYS A 87 0.93 -8.37 -10.39
N ASP A 88 0.72 -7.97 -11.65
CA ASP A 88 1.05 -6.65 -12.18
C ASP A 88 0.24 -5.52 -11.52
N GLN A 89 -1.00 -5.80 -11.09
CA GLN A 89 -1.83 -4.80 -10.40
C GLN A 89 -1.32 -4.50 -8.98
N TYR A 90 -0.64 -5.44 -8.33
CA TYR A 90 0.07 -5.16 -7.07
C TYR A 90 1.33 -4.30 -7.29
N ASP A 91 2.03 -4.48 -8.41
CA ASP A 91 3.18 -3.65 -8.77
C ASP A 91 2.71 -2.21 -9.07
N LEU A 92 1.63 -2.06 -9.83
CA LEU A 92 0.98 -0.77 -10.08
C LEU A 92 0.51 -0.09 -8.79
N TRP A 93 -0.06 -0.86 -7.85
CA TRP A 93 -0.44 -0.36 -6.53
C TRP A 93 0.77 0.18 -5.76
N MET A 94 1.90 -0.56 -5.76
CA MET A 94 3.12 -0.13 -5.07
C MET A 94 3.72 1.12 -5.72
N ASP A 95 3.75 1.20 -7.04
CA ASP A 95 4.25 2.37 -7.76
C ASP A 95 3.37 3.61 -7.51
N THR A 96 2.06 3.42 -7.48
CA THR A 96 1.09 4.47 -7.12
C THR A 96 1.28 4.96 -5.69
N LEU A 97 1.52 4.04 -4.75
CA LEU A 97 1.82 4.37 -3.36
C LEU A 97 3.08 5.25 -3.28
N ILE A 98 4.17 4.85 -3.94
CA ILE A 98 5.42 5.61 -3.96
C ILE A 98 5.23 6.99 -4.60
N LYS A 99 4.54 7.10 -5.74
CA LYS A 99 4.23 8.38 -6.40
C LYS A 99 3.44 9.32 -5.47
N THR A 100 2.51 8.76 -4.71
CA THR A 100 1.69 9.51 -3.75
C THR A 100 2.56 10.03 -2.60
N ILE A 101 3.41 9.17 -2.03
CA ILE A 101 4.34 9.56 -0.96
C ILE A 101 5.33 10.61 -1.45
N GLN A 102 5.87 10.47 -2.66
CA GLN A 102 6.76 11.46 -3.27
C GLN A 102 6.13 12.85 -3.34
N SER A 103 4.82 12.93 -3.56
CA SER A 103 4.08 14.19 -3.66
C SER A 103 3.79 14.82 -2.30
N LEU A 104 3.82 14.05 -1.21
CA LEU A 104 3.36 14.47 0.12
C LEU A 104 4.45 14.50 1.19
N ASP A 105 5.46 13.64 1.09
CA ASP A 105 6.57 13.60 2.03
C ASP A 105 7.63 14.64 1.62
N PRO A 106 7.77 15.77 2.35
CA PRO A 106 8.73 16.82 2.00
C PRO A 106 10.20 16.38 2.11
N LYS A 107 10.47 15.21 2.71
CA LYS A 107 11.80 14.62 2.84
C LYS A 107 11.98 13.40 1.93
N PHE A 108 11.07 13.19 0.98
CA PHE A 108 11.17 12.09 0.04
C PHE A 108 12.48 12.13 -0.74
N ASN A 109 13.10 10.96 -0.91
CA ASN A 109 14.29 10.74 -1.72
C ASN A 109 14.41 9.24 -2.04
N ASN A 110 15.41 8.86 -2.83
CA ASN A 110 15.62 7.47 -3.25
C ASN A 110 15.76 6.48 -2.09
N LYS A 111 16.23 6.92 -0.91
CA LYS A 111 16.33 6.04 0.27
C LYS A 111 14.97 5.82 0.91
N VAL A 112 14.10 6.84 0.92
CA VAL A 112 12.70 6.72 1.36
C VAL A 112 11.96 5.73 0.47
N GLU A 113 12.05 5.88 -0.85
CA GLU A 113 11.43 4.94 -1.78
C GLU A 113 11.88 3.50 -1.52
N GLN A 114 13.20 3.27 -1.45
CA GLN A 114 13.76 1.95 -1.19
C GLN A 114 13.28 1.37 0.14
N ALA A 115 13.19 2.19 1.19
CA ALA A 115 12.69 1.77 2.49
C ALA A 115 11.22 1.30 2.43
N TRP A 116 10.34 2.06 1.77
CA TRP A 116 8.94 1.66 1.57
C TRP A 116 8.80 0.37 0.78
N ARG A 117 9.48 0.26 -0.36
CA ARG A 117 9.47 -0.96 -1.20
C ARG A 117 10.02 -2.16 -0.43
N PHE A 118 11.11 -1.97 0.30
CA PHE A 118 11.71 -3.03 1.10
C PHE A 118 10.78 -3.52 2.21
N THR A 119 10.19 -2.59 2.98
CA THR A 119 9.28 -2.93 4.09
C THR A 119 8.06 -3.70 3.59
N PHE A 120 7.46 -3.31 2.46
CA PHE A 120 6.23 -3.95 1.98
C PHE A 120 6.46 -5.18 1.12
N LYS A 121 7.70 -5.43 0.68
CA LYS A 121 8.02 -6.52 -0.24
C LYS A 121 7.49 -7.88 0.23
N SER A 122 7.83 -8.31 1.44
CA SER A 122 7.44 -9.66 1.90
C SER A 122 5.92 -9.82 2.04
N GLY A 123 5.23 -8.77 2.49
CA GLY A 123 3.77 -8.76 2.59
C GLY A 123 3.10 -8.82 1.22
N LEU A 124 3.58 -8.05 0.24
CA LEU A 124 3.06 -8.07 -1.13
C LEU A 124 3.36 -9.40 -1.83
N ASP A 125 4.55 -9.96 -1.64
CA ASP A 125 4.90 -11.28 -2.18
C ASP A 125 3.94 -12.36 -1.65
N PHE A 126 3.67 -12.37 -0.34
CA PHE A 126 2.68 -13.25 0.28
C PHE A 126 1.28 -13.12 -0.35
N MET A 127 0.84 -11.89 -0.64
CA MET A 127 -0.45 -11.65 -1.29
C MET A 127 -0.46 -12.14 -2.74
N LYS A 128 0.62 -11.88 -3.51
CA LYS A 128 0.77 -12.31 -4.91
C LYS A 128 0.83 -13.82 -5.08
N GLU A 129 1.44 -14.54 -4.15
CA GLU A 129 1.49 -16.01 -4.17
C GLU A 129 0.13 -16.66 -3.88
N SER A 130 -0.74 -15.93 -3.17
CA SER A 130 -2.09 -16.39 -2.82
C SER A 130 -3.17 -16.00 -3.83
N SER A 131 -2.83 -15.19 -4.84
CA SER A 131 -3.74 -14.65 -5.86
C SER A 131 -3.86 -15.61 -7.05
#